data_AF-J0LC86-F1
#
_entry.id   AF-J0LC86-F1
#
_cell.length_a   1.000
_cell.length_b   1.000
_cell.length_c   1.000
_cell.angle_alpha   90.00
_cell.angle_beta   90.00
_cell.angle_gamma   90.00
#
_symmetry.space_group_name_H-M   'P 1'
#
loop_
_entity.id
_entity.type
_entity.pdbx_description
1 polymer ?
#
loop_
_entity_poly.entity_id
_entity_poly.type
_entity_poly.pdbx_seq_one_letter_code
_entity_poly.pdbx_strand_id
1 'polypeptide(L)'
;MGKRREENYSGPEIQLLNTGLSGLYFSAKDLINIGKEAGLSDLPLKSRELILKQLFADSENSDEVKRIIRVKIDARVREYKELLSSYPSSRGTLFPMIQKANHTKSIMI
;
A
#
# COMPACT_ATOMS: atom_id res chain seq x y z
N MET A 1 -10.69 7.25 -33.87
CA MET A 1 -11.13 7.10 -32.45
C MET A 1 -10.69 5.72 -31.97
N GLY A 2 -10.23 5.50 -30.74
CA GLY A 2 -9.89 6.48 -29.69
C GLY A 2 -8.51 6.16 -29.12
N LYS A 3 -7.81 7.19 -28.61
CA LYS A 3 -6.60 6.94 -27.81
C LYS A 3 -7.03 6.18 -26.56
N ARG A 4 -6.52 4.96 -26.35
CA ARG A 4 -6.51 4.37 -25.01
C ARG A 4 -5.81 5.39 -24.13
N ARG A 5 -6.50 5.91 -23.10
CA ARG A 5 -5.82 6.64 -22.04
C ARG A 5 -4.89 5.62 -21.41
N GLU A 6 -3.59 5.78 -21.60
CA GLU A 6 -2.63 5.14 -20.72
C GLU A 6 -2.98 5.63 -19.32
N GLU A 7 -3.45 4.70 -18.50
CA GLU A 7 -3.83 5.00 -17.13
C GLU A 7 -2.52 5.20 -16.38
N ASN A 8 -2.09 6.46 -16.27
CA ASN A 8 -0.81 6.82 -15.65
C ASN A 8 -0.87 6.56 -14.13
N TYR A 9 -0.68 5.31 -13.73
CA TYR A 9 -0.48 4.92 -12.34
C TYR A 9 0.75 5.63 -11.79
N SER A 10 0.64 6.22 -10.61
CA SER A 10 1.80 6.71 -9.89
C SER A 10 2.65 5.53 -9.35
N GLY A 11 3.93 5.78 -9.08
CA GLY A 11 4.85 4.77 -8.51
C GLY A 11 4.30 4.06 -7.25
N PRO A 12 3.71 4.77 -6.28
CA PRO A 12 3.07 4.16 -5.10
C PRO A 12 1.93 3.20 -5.43
N GLU A 13 1.09 3.48 -6.44
CA GLU A 13 -0.02 2.61 -6.83
C GLU A 13 0.46 1.26 -7.37
N ILE A 14 1.43 1.28 -8.30
CA ILE A 14 2.04 0.08 -8.88
C ILE A 14 2.68 -0.77 -7.78
N GLN A 15 3.40 -0.13 -6.87
CA GLN A 15 4.04 -0.79 -5.74
C GLN A 15 3.01 -1.50 -4.86
N LEU A 16 1.93 -0.81 -4.47
CA LEU A 16 0.88 -1.34 -3.60
C LEU A 16 -0.01 -2.41 -4.25
N LEU A 17 -0.15 -2.40 -5.58
CA LEU A 17 -0.88 -3.44 -6.30
C LEU A 17 -0.19 -4.80 -6.19
N ASN A 18 1.14 -4.83 -6.24
CA ASN A 18 1.93 -6.06 -6.33
C ASN A 18 2.61 -6.41 -5.00
N THR A 19 2.06 -7.39 -4.27
CA THR A 19 2.64 -7.94 -3.02
C THR A 19 4.11 -8.34 -3.15
N GLY A 20 4.52 -8.82 -4.33
CA GLY A 20 5.89 -9.22 -4.62
C GLY A 20 6.87 -8.05 -4.72
N LEU A 21 6.39 -6.85 -5.04
CA LEU A 21 7.15 -5.60 -4.98
C LEU A 21 7.03 -4.96 -3.59
N SER A 22 5.83 -4.86 -3.05
CA SER A 22 5.58 -4.13 -1.81
C SER A 22 6.09 -4.82 -0.54
N GLY A 23 6.16 -6.15 -0.53
CA GLY A 23 6.39 -6.94 0.68
C GLY A 23 5.17 -7.02 1.61
N LEU A 24 4.01 -6.49 1.21
CA LEU A 24 2.77 -6.48 2.00
C LEU A 24 1.52 -6.39 1.12
N TYR A 25 0.44 -7.08 1.53
CA TYR A 25 -0.83 -7.06 0.82
C TYR A 25 -1.85 -6.20 1.57
N PHE A 26 -2.44 -5.22 0.88
CA PHE A 26 -3.68 -4.55 1.29
C PHE A 26 -4.84 -5.09 0.46
N SER A 27 -5.86 -5.62 1.12
CA SER A 27 -7.13 -6.01 0.49
C SER A 27 -7.93 -4.77 0.05
N ALA A 28 -8.97 -4.98 -0.75
CA ALA A 28 -9.91 -3.90 -1.10
C ALA A 28 -10.56 -3.28 0.15
N LYS A 29 -10.83 -4.07 1.20
CA LYS A 29 -11.35 -3.58 2.47
C LYS A 29 -10.35 -2.69 3.21
N ASP A 30 -9.07 -3.05 3.20
CA ASP A 30 -8.02 -2.23 3.84
C ASP A 30 -7.88 -0.89 3.14
N LEU A 31 -7.92 -0.88 1.80
CA LEU A 31 -7.86 0.34 0.99
C LEU A 31 -9.08 1.24 1.19
N ILE A 32 -10.29 0.68 1.27
CA ILE A 32 -11.51 1.43 1.62
C ILE A 32 -11.40 2.03 3.03
N ASN A 33 -10.87 1.28 4.00
CA ASN A 33 -10.67 1.78 5.36
C ASN A 33 -9.61 2.90 5.42
N ILE A 34 -8.52 2.79 4.64
CA ILE A 34 -7.51 3.85 4.51
C ILE A 34 -8.14 5.14 3.99
N GLY A 35 -8.99 5.07 2.96
CA GLY A 35 -9.66 6.27 2.45
C GLY A 35 -10.61 6.90 3.46
N LYS A 36 -11.40 6.08 4.18
CA LYS A 36 -12.28 6.57 5.25
C LYS A 36 -11.50 7.23 6.39
N GLU A 37 -10.35 6.67 6.77
CA GLU A 37 -9.43 7.24 7.74
C GLU A 37 -8.80 8.57 7.24
N ALA A 38 -8.63 8.71 5.93
CA ALA A 38 -8.20 9.94 5.24
C ALA A 38 -9.36 10.89 4.87
N GLY A 39 -10.58 10.70 5.37
CA GLY A 39 -11.74 11.57 5.09
C GLY A 39 -12.50 11.30 3.78
N LEU A 40 -12.08 10.33 2.96
CA LEU A 40 -12.79 9.95 1.73
C LEU A 40 -14.01 9.07 2.05
N SER A 41 -15.21 9.65 1.97
CA SER A 41 -16.49 8.99 2.27
C SER A 41 -16.91 7.92 1.25
N ASP A 42 -16.64 8.17 -0.03
CA ASP A 42 -17.29 7.48 -1.16
C ASP A 42 -16.30 6.66 -2.03
N LEU A 43 -15.47 5.85 -1.37
CA LEU A 43 -14.71 4.81 -2.06
C LEU A 43 -15.64 3.62 -2.41
N PRO A 44 -15.87 3.34 -3.71
CA PRO A 44 -16.80 2.32 -4.14
C PRO A 44 -16.21 0.91 -3.97
N LEU A 45 -17.09 -0.09 -3.81
CA LEU A 45 -16.72 -1.51 -3.86
C LEU A 45 -16.32 -1.90 -5.31
N LYS A 46 -15.07 -1.61 -5.66
CA LYS A 46 -14.43 -1.90 -6.97
C LYS A 46 -13.16 -2.73 -6.78
N SER A 47 -12.44 -2.99 -7.87
CA SER A 47 -11.10 -3.58 -7.84
C SER A 47 -10.14 -2.75 -6.98
N ARG A 48 -9.12 -3.41 -6.38
CA ARG A 48 -8.02 -2.75 -5.64
C ARG A 48 -7.37 -1.64 -6.46
N GLU A 49 -7.24 -1.87 -7.75
CA GLU A 49 -6.73 -0.97 -8.81
C GLU A 49 -7.54 0.33 -8.92
N LEU A 50 -8.87 0.26 -9.00
CA LEU A 50 -9.70 1.47 -9.06
C LEU A 50 -9.77 2.20 -7.72
N ILE A 51 -9.72 1.47 -6.60
CA ILE A 51 -9.66 2.07 -5.26
C ILE A 51 -8.32 2.81 -5.07
N LEU A 52 -7.19 2.22 -5.47
CA LEU A 52 -5.87 2.85 -5.38
C LEU A 52 -5.78 4.12 -6.23
N LYS A 53 -6.26 4.10 -7.48
CA LYS A 53 -6.35 5.34 -8.27
C LYS A 53 -7.15 6.42 -7.55
N GLN A 54 -8.32 6.08 -7.00
CA GLN A 54 -9.18 7.06 -6.34
C GLN A 54 -8.57 7.59 -5.02
N LEU A 55 -7.79 6.77 -4.31
CA LEU A 55 -7.01 7.16 -3.13
C LEU A 55 -5.90 8.19 -3.43
N PHE A 56 -5.30 8.15 -4.63
CA PHE A 56 -4.18 9.03 -5.00
C PHE A 56 -4.55 10.13 -6.02
N ALA A 57 -5.75 10.07 -6.62
CA ALA A 57 -6.23 11.07 -7.59
C ALA A 57 -6.64 12.40 -6.94
N ASP A 58 -7.03 12.38 -5.66
CA ASP A 58 -7.33 13.58 -4.90
C ASP A 58 -6.06 14.11 -4.23
N SER A 59 -5.55 15.25 -4.71
CA SER A 59 -4.33 15.87 -4.19
C SER A 59 -4.47 16.41 -2.76
N GLU A 60 -5.67 16.77 -2.30
CA GLU A 60 -5.87 17.28 -0.94
C GLU A 60 -5.72 16.16 0.10
N ASN A 61 -6.20 14.96 -0.24
CA ASN A 61 -6.17 13.79 0.65
C ASN A 61 -4.98 12.85 0.41
N SER A 62 -4.23 13.02 -0.70
CA SER A 62 -3.10 12.15 -1.09
C SER A 62 -2.03 12.02 -0.01
N ASP A 63 -1.62 13.12 0.63
CA ASP A 63 -0.57 13.10 1.66
C ASP A 63 -1.03 12.45 2.97
N GLU A 64 -2.32 12.56 3.29
CA GLU A 64 -2.93 11.88 4.44
C GLU A 64 -3.08 10.38 4.18
N VAL A 65 -3.52 10.00 2.98
CA VAL A 65 -3.50 8.60 2.48
C VAL A 65 -2.09 8.02 2.56
N LYS A 66 -1.06 8.71 2.05
CA LYS A 66 0.35 8.30 2.20
C LYS A 66 0.73 8.14 3.68
N ARG A 67 0.40 9.11 4.53
CA ARG A 67 0.70 9.07 5.99
C ARG A 67 0.11 7.81 6.63
N ILE A 68 -1.17 7.54 6.40
CA ILE A 68 -1.88 6.37 6.93
C ILE A 68 -1.25 5.07 6.42
N ILE A 69 -0.93 4.98 5.12
CA ILE A 69 -0.27 3.80 4.55
C ILE A 69 1.11 3.59 5.18
N ARG A 70 1.93 4.65 5.33
CA ARG A 70 3.24 4.58 6.01
C ARG A 70 3.12 4.01 7.42
N VAL A 71 2.12 4.44 8.20
CA VAL A 71 1.83 3.91 9.55
C VAL A 71 1.46 2.42 9.51
N LYS A 72 0.59 1.99 8.58
CA LYS A 72 0.21 0.56 8.45
C LYS A 72 1.39 -0.31 7.98
N ILE A 73 2.29 0.23 7.15
CA ILE A 73 3.55 -0.45 6.79
C ILE A 73 4.45 -0.61 8.02
N ASP A 74 4.60 0.41 8.86
CA ASP A 74 5.44 0.32 10.07
C ASP A 74 4.90 -0.67 11.10
N ALA A 75 3.57 -0.79 11.24
CA ALA A 75 2.94 -1.86 12.01
C ALA A 75 3.31 -3.26 11.46
N ARG A 76 3.13 -3.48 10.15
CA ARG A 76 3.46 -4.76 9.50
C ARG A 76 4.95 -5.12 9.55
N VAL A 77 5.84 -4.13 9.46
CA VAL A 77 7.29 -4.31 9.65
C VAL A 77 7.62 -4.72 11.09
N ARG A 78 6.88 -4.22 12.08
CA ARG A 78 7.03 -4.63 13.49
C ARG A 78 6.59 -6.08 13.68
N GLU A 79 5.41 -6.45 13.18
CA GLU A 79 4.91 -7.83 13.19
C GLU A 79 5.94 -8.81 12.57
N TYR A 80 6.54 -8.47 11.42
CA TYR A 80 7.58 -9.31 10.81
C TYR A 80 8.87 -9.41 11.66
N LYS A 81 9.25 -8.37 12.39
CA LYS A 81 10.42 -8.40 13.30
C LYS A 81 10.14 -9.25 14.55
N GLU A 82 8.94 -9.16 15.10
CA GLU A 82 8.49 -10.01 16.21
C GLU A 82 8.44 -11.48 15.78
N LEU A 83 7.87 -11.77 14.61
CA LEU A 83 7.88 -13.13 14.03
C LEU A 83 9.30 -13.64 13.75
N LEU A 84 10.24 -12.80 13.31
CA LEU A 84 11.66 -13.19 13.17
C LEU A 84 12.31 -13.57 14.51
N SER A 85 11.91 -12.92 15.60
CA SER A 85 12.38 -13.22 16.95
C SER A 85 11.85 -14.57 17.45
N SER A 86 10.57 -14.86 17.19
CA SER A 86 9.93 -16.13 17.57
C SER A 86 10.29 -17.30 16.64
N TYR A 87 10.55 -17.04 15.36
CA TYR A 87 10.80 -18.05 14.32
C TYR A 87 12.05 -17.70 13.47
N PRO A 88 13.27 -17.88 14.01
CA PRO A 88 14.51 -17.53 13.29
C PRO A 88 14.71 -18.28 11.97
N SER A 89 14.12 -19.46 11.81
CA SER A 89 14.13 -20.24 10.55
C SER A 89 13.40 -19.53 9.40
N SER A 90 12.43 -18.67 9.69
CA SER A 90 11.68 -17.89 8.69
C SER A 90 12.46 -16.71 8.10
N ARG A 91 13.73 -16.53 8.47
CA ARG A 91 14.57 -15.39 8.06
C ARG A 91 14.68 -15.20 6.56
N GLY A 92 14.80 -16.29 5.80
CA GLY A 92 14.88 -16.25 4.33
C GLY A 92 13.63 -15.66 3.65
N THR A 93 12.47 -15.70 4.32
CA THR A 93 11.21 -15.17 3.79
C THR A 93 10.89 -13.79 4.37
N LEU A 94 10.95 -13.64 5.70
CA LEU A 94 10.53 -12.41 6.38
C LEU A 94 11.49 -11.23 6.17
N PHE A 95 12.80 -11.47 6.06
CA PHE A 95 13.76 -10.38 5.87
C PHE A 95 13.61 -9.66 4.51
N PRO A 96 13.48 -10.37 3.37
CA PRO A 96 13.11 -9.72 2.10
C PRO A 96 11.77 -8.98 2.13
N MET A 97 10.76 -9.48 2.86
CA MET A 97 9.48 -8.79 3.01
C MET A 97 9.63 -7.47 3.79
N ILE A 98 10.42 -7.46 4.86
CA ILE A 98 10.77 -6.22 5.60
C ILE A 98 11.50 -5.22 4.70
N GLN A 99 12.46 -5.66 3.88
CA GLN A 99 13.18 -4.75 2.98
C GLN A 99 12.24 -4.10 1.95
N LYS A 100 11.39 -4.91 1.32
CA LYS A 100 10.37 -4.46 0.35
C LYS A 100 9.35 -3.51 0.99
N ALA A 101 8.90 -3.80 2.21
CA ALA A 101 7.99 -2.94 2.96
C ALA A 101 8.62 -1.57 3.25
N ASN A 102 9.88 -1.54 3.72
CA ASN A 102 10.59 -0.28 3.95
C ASN A 102 10.83 0.51 2.66
N HIS A 103 11.18 -0.15 1.55
CA HIS A 103 11.30 0.51 0.26
C HIS A 103 9.96 1.13 -0.21
N THR A 104 8.87 0.38 -0.05
CA THR A 104 7.51 0.85 -0.34
C THR A 104 7.13 2.06 0.50
N LYS A 105 7.53 2.09 1.78
CA LYS A 105 7.38 3.28 2.64
C LYS A 105 8.21 4.47 2.12
N SER A 106 9.41 4.22 1.62
CA SER A 106 10.34 5.27 1.16
C SER A 106 9.94 5.95 -0.14
N ILE A 107 9.08 5.34 -0.97
CA ILE A 107 8.55 5.98 -2.19
C ILE A 107 7.24 6.76 -1.96
N MET A 108 6.69 6.71 -0.74
CA MET A 108 5.47 7.44 -0.35
C MET A 108 5.83 8.75 0.32
N ILE A 109 6.75 9.53 -0.25
CA ILE A 109 7.14 10.85 0.28
C ILE A 109 6.01 11.84 -0.01
#